data_AF-A0A351JX06-F1
#
_entry.id   AF-A0A351JX06-F1
#
_cell.length_a   1.000
_cell.length_b   1.000
_cell.length_c   1.000
_cell.angle_alpha   90.00
_cell.angle_beta   90.00
_cell.angle_gamma   90.00
#
_symmetry.space_group_name_H-M   'P 1'
#
loop_
_entity.id
_entity.type
_entity.pdbx_description
1 polymer ?
#
loop_
_entity_poly.entity_id
_entity_poly.type
_entity_poly.pdbx_seq_one_letter_code
_entity_poly.pdbx_strand_id
1 'polypeptide(L)'
;MRKLTVMLVVMALGTSIAWGQGWAPRAPIYIYGDAQFTWENGVIRGAGTAEDPYVIEGWVIDGRGHDYGIYVDGTRAHFVIRDVQVRYPLGKAGIFLSNVRNGRIEGSAVFGGRVGIYLLVASNIVITGNAIGYCDYGIVLGPAAHGNTIYGNSIIKCGFPAKDEGVRNRWHLDGRGNHWSDYRGQDRDKDGIGDTPYELVRDLHPLMAPPVTLPDDAARLDTLDLARVHERGIVALAPGSLLRLTSTDVGVGVARIMYRLDDGEWLTYRDPFPLPDRAMVRMEYYAVDRLGNREPPKQLVIYLDIQPPVTRIVAGDPHYLAPDGRLWITSRTQIELRADDAAGLANIFFRISGGDWRPYTDPFTVPGPQGPHKLEYYAIDLYGNREGVQTTIVWKDDAAPATEPTAGGLPP
;
A
#
# COMPACT_ATOMS: atom_id res chain seq x y z
N MET A 1 -37.94 40.56 35.98
CA MET A 1 -36.59 40.31 35.41
C MET A 1 -36.53 38.87 34.94
N ARG A 2 -36.65 38.63 33.63
CA ARG A 2 -36.61 37.29 33.02
C ARG A 2 -35.15 36.89 32.81
N LYS A 3 -34.72 35.75 33.36
CA LYS A 3 -33.42 35.14 33.04
C LYS A 3 -33.58 34.32 31.75
N LEU A 4 -32.92 34.74 30.69
CA LEU A 4 -32.78 33.96 29.45
C LEU A 4 -31.82 32.79 29.71
N THR A 5 -32.29 31.57 29.49
CA THR A 5 -31.45 30.38 29.38
C THR A 5 -30.96 30.29 27.93
N VAL A 6 -29.67 30.52 27.70
CA VAL A 6 -29.04 30.29 26.38
C VAL A 6 -28.57 28.84 26.34
N MET A 7 -29.21 28.06 25.49
CA MET A 7 -28.83 26.69 25.14
C MET A 7 -27.70 26.76 24.11
N LEU A 8 -26.48 26.37 24.51
CA LEU A 8 -25.33 26.32 23.63
C LEU A 8 -25.37 25.00 22.84
N VAL A 9 -25.79 25.06 21.58
CA VAL A 9 -25.63 23.98 20.61
C VAL A 9 -24.18 24.04 20.10
N VAL A 10 -23.33 23.11 20.54
CA VAL A 10 -22.00 22.92 19.96
C VAL A 10 -22.15 22.06 18.71
N MET A 11 -22.19 22.71 17.54
CA MET A 11 -21.95 22.02 16.27
C MET A 11 -20.48 21.64 16.20
N ALA A 12 -20.19 20.34 16.13
CA ALA A 12 -18.86 19.83 15.84
C ALA A 12 -18.54 20.10 14.35
N LEU A 13 -17.87 21.22 14.10
CA LEU A 13 -17.18 21.47 12.84
C LEU A 13 -15.94 20.58 12.79
N GLY A 14 -15.74 19.93 11.64
CA GLY A 14 -14.65 18.99 11.38
C GLY A 14 -13.30 19.57 11.80
N THR A 15 -12.56 18.80 12.59
CA THR A 15 -11.19 19.12 12.96
C THR A 15 -10.31 18.91 11.75
N SER A 16 -10.07 19.98 11.00
CA SER A 16 -8.88 20.10 10.16
C SER A 16 -7.66 20.06 11.08
N ILE A 17 -6.72 19.15 10.82
CA ILE A 17 -5.45 19.06 11.52
C ILE A 17 -4.73 20.42 11.37
N ALA A 18 -4.52 21.11 12.49
CA ALA A 18 -3.70 22.32 12.53
C ALA A 18 -2.22 21.91 12.45
N TRP A 19 -1.65 21.98 11.25
CA TRP A 19 -0.23 21.78 11.00
C TRP A 19 0.56 22.98 11.51
N GLY A 20 1.12 22.87 12.72
CA GLY A 20 1.68 24.04 13.39
C GLY A 20 2.71 23.76 14.49
N GLN A 21 3.66 22.86 14.27
CA GLN A 21 5.02 22.92 14.85
C GLN A 21 5.93 22.05 13.97
N GLY A 22 6.71 22.67 13.08
CA GLY A 22 7.70 21.96 12.26
C GLY A 22 8.90 21.56 13.10
N TRP A 23 8.79 20.49 13.88
CA TRP A 23 9.96 19.83 14.44
C TRP A 23 10.77 19.24 13.27
N ALA A 24 12.07 19.56 13.22
CA ALA A 24 12.96 18.92 12.27
C ALA A 24 12.85 17.39 12.40
N PRO A 25 12.84 16.63 11.28
CA PRO A 25 12.80 15.17 11.35
C PRO A 25 13.90 14.63 12.27
N ARG A 26 13.52 13.73 13.17
CA ARG A 26 14.46 13.10 14.11
C ARG A 26 14.78 11.66 13.73
N ALA A 27 15.89 11.17 14.27
CA ALA A 27 16.22 9.75 14.27
C ALA A 27 15.15 8.93 15.02
N PRO A 28 15.05 7.62 14.74
CA PRO A 28 14.10 6.73 15.39
C PRO A 28 14.14 6.76 16.92
N ILE A 29 13.00 6.41 17.52
CA ILE A 29 12.84 6.29 18.97
C ILE A 29 12.96 4.82 19.37
N TYR A 30 13.79 4.57 20.37
CA TYR A 30 13.98 3.25 20.96
C TYR A 30 13.73 3.30 22.46
N ILE A 31 12.86 2.42 22.95
CA ILE A 31 12.51 2.26 24.36
C ILE A 31 12.67 0.79 24.73
N TYR A 32 13.75 0.47 25.44
CA TYR A 32 14.04 -0.85 25.98
C TYR A 32 13.74 -0.87 27.48
N GLY A 33 12.47 -1.05 27.82
CA GLY A 33 11.96 -1.04 29.20
C GLY A 33 11.73 0.34 29.81
N ASP A 34 11.15 0.35 31.02
CA ASP A 34 10.59 1.54 31.66
C ASP A 34 11.61 2.68 31.87
N ALA A 35 12.87 2.33 32.18
CA ALA A 35 13.94 3.30 32.42
C ALA A 35 14.29 4.15 31.19
N GLN A 36 13.87 3.72 30.00
CA GLN A 36 14.16 4.42 28.74
C GLN A 36 13.04 5.36 28.29
N PHE A 37 11.95 5.50 29.04
CA PHE A 37 10.97 6.55 28.81
C PHE A 37 11.49 7.92 29.27
N THR A 38 12.49 8.45 28.54
CA THR A 38 13.15 9.73 28.83
C THR A 38 12.90 10.74 27.70
N TRP A 39 13.20 12.01 28.00
CA TRP A 39 13.12 13.09 27.01
C TRP A 39 13.99 12.84 25.77
N GLU A 40 15.20 12.32 25.96
CA GLU A 40 16.13 11.98 24.88
C GLU A 40 15.51 10.95 23.92
N ASN A 41 14.76 10.00 24.48
CA ASN A 41 14.03 9.00 23.71
C ASN A 41 12.63 9.47 23.26
N GLY A 42 12.38 10.78 23.24
CA GLY A 42 11.17 11.36 22.66
C GLY A 42 9.94 11.38 23.55
N VAL A 43 10.08 11.03 24.82
CA VAL A 43 9.00 11.17 25.80
C VAL A 43 8.94 12.62 26.26
N ILE A 44 7.82 13.30 26.00
CA ILE A 44 7.69 14.71 26.34
C ILE A 44 7.12 14.96 27.74
N ARG A 45 6.46 13.95 28.34
CA ARG A 45 5.88 13.97 29.69
C ARG A 45 5.38 12.59 30.11
N GLY A 46 4.95 12.48 31.36
CA GLY A 46 4.25 11.31 31.91
C GLY A 46 5.08 10.51 32.90
N ALA A 47 4.40 9.74 33.74
CA ALA A 47 5.00 8.89 34.78
C ALA A 47 4.80 7.38 34.53
N GLY A 48 4.15 6.99 33.43
CA GLY A 48 3.90 5.60 33.08
C GLY A 48 2.70 4.96 33.79
N THR A 49 1.87 5.75 34.45
CA THR A 49 0.64 5.30 35.14
C THR A 49 -0.58 5.42 34.24
N ALA A 50 -1.71 4.80 34.59
CA ALA A 50 -2.93 4.89 33.78
C ALA A 50 -3.44 6.33 33.65
N GLU A 51 -3.33 7.09 34.73
CA GLU A 51 -3.76 8.50 34.83
C GLU A 51 -2.72 9.46 34.23
N ASP A 52 -1.44 9.08 34.24
CA ASP A 52 -0.33 9.87 33.70
C ASP A 52 0.62 8.97 32.89
N PRO A 53 0.21 8.54 31.68
CA PRO A 53 1.01 7.67 30.83
C PRO A 53 2.22 8.41 30.26
N TYR A 54 3.30 7.69 29.93
CA TYR A 54 4.39 8.28 29.15
C TYR A 54 3.87 8.72 27.77
N VAL A 55 4.21 9.93 27.33
CA VAL A 55 3.69 10.51 26.08
C VAL A 55 4.81 10.78 25.10
N ILE A 56 4.72 10.18 23.92
CA ILE A 56 5.54 10.46 22.74
C ILE A 56 4.62 11.18 21.75
N GLU A 57 4.88 12.46 21.46
CA GLU A 57 3.93 13.29 20.72
C GLU A 57 4.57 14.29 19.77
N GLY A 58 3.94 14.50 18.60
CA GLY A 58 4.27 15.60 17.68
C GLY A 58 5.55 15.41 16.85
N TRP A 59 6.20 14.25 16.95
CA TRP A 59 7.47 13.98 16.27
C TRP A 59 7.28 13.62 14.80
N VAL A 60 8.10 14.20 13.94
CA VAL A 60 8.35 13.69 12.58
C VAL A 60 9.59 12.79 12.64
N ILE A 61 9.45 11.53 12.28
CA ILE A 61 10.47 10.50 12.36
C ILE A 61 10.75 9.98 10.96
N ASP A 62 12.02 10.02 10.57
CA ASP A 62 12.48 9.48 9.31
C ASP A 62 13.14 8.10 9.55
N GLY A 63 12.48 7.05 9.08
CA GLY A 63 12.91 5.66 9.21
C GLY A 63 13.89 5.20 8.14
N ARG A 64 14.32 6.08 7.21
CA ARG A 64 15.23 5.69 6.12
C ARG A 64 16.55 5.17 6.68
N GLY A 65 16.90 3.93 6.30
CA GLY A 65 18.13 3.27 6.75
C GLY A 65 18.07 2.67 8.15
N HIS A 66 16.88 2.58 8.75
CA HIS A 66 16.66 1.98 10.06
C HIS A 66 15.64 0.83 10.00
N ASP A 67 15.72 -0.06 10.99
CA ASP A 67 14.76 -1.16 11.14
C ASP A 67 13.39 -0.66 11.58
N TYR A 68 13.35 0.40 12.39
CA TYR A 68 12.13 0.91 13.00
C TYR A 68 12.08 2.44 12.99
N GLY A 69 10.87 3.01 13.03
CA GLY A 69 10.68 4.42 13.36
C GLY A 69 10.51 4.64 14.86
N ILE A 70 9.61 3.89 15.49
CA ILE A 70 9.43 3.82 16.94
C ILE A 70 9.45 2.35 17.33
N TYR A 71 10.34 2.00 18.26
CA TYR A 71 10.40 0.67 18.83
C TYR A 71 10.25 0.74 20.35
N VAL A 72 9.22 0.09 20.88
CA VAL A 72 9.02 -0.07 22.32
C VAL A 72 9.05 -1.56 22.65
N ASP A 73 9.92 -1.93 23.58
CA ASP A 73 10.11 -3.30 24.03
C ASP A 73 10.09 -3.41 25.56
N GLY A 74 9.43 -4.45 26.07
CA GLY A 74 9.62 -4.92 27.45
C GLY A 74 9.06 -4.02 28.55
N THR A 75 7.91 -3.38 28.33
CA THR A 75 7.26 -2.50 29.33
C THR A 75 5.83 -2.92 29.68
N ARG A 76 5.42 -2.66 30.92
CA ARG A 76 4.01 -2.75 31.36
C ARG A 76 3.42 -1.40 31.75
N ALA A 77 4.25 -0.34 31.74
CA ALA A 77 3.82 1.02 31.98
C ALA A 77 2.82 1.45 30.91
N HIS A 78 1.95 2.39 31.27
CA HIS A 78 1.04 2.99 30.32
C HIS A 78 1.79 4.02 29.47
N PHE A 79 1.57 3.98 28.15
CA PHE A 79 2.18 4.92 27.22
C PHE A 79 1.22 5.30 26.09
N VAL A 80 1.45 6.48 25.52
CA VAL A 80 0.70 7.02 24.38
C VAL A 80 1.68 7.52 23.33
N ILE A 81 1.57 6.98 22.13
CA ILE A 81 2.21 7.51 20.92
C ILE A 81 1.13 8.27 20.17
N ARG A 82 1.27 9.59 20.02
CA ARG A 82 0.25 10.39 19.36
C ARG A 82 0.74 11.50 18.46
N ASP A 83 -0.04 11.83 17.43
CA ASP A 83 0.25 12.95 16.53
C ASP A 83 1.68 12.89 15.95
N VAL A 84 2.22 11.68 15.76
CA VAL A 84 3.54 11.47 15.16
C VAL A 84 3.42 11.18 13.67
N GLN A 85 4.48 11.46 12.93
CA GLN A 85 4.62 11.08 11.52
C GLN A 85 5.84 10.19 11.35
N VAL A 86 5.64 8.91 11.10
CA VAL A 86 6.72 7.96 10.83
C VAL A 86 6.79 7.70 9.33
N ARG A 87 7.87 8.14 8.72
CA ARG A 87 8.08 8.11 7.27
C ARG A 87 9.10 7.05 6.92
N TYR A 88 8.81 6.24 5.91
CA TYR A 88 9.78 5.37 5.25
C TYR A 88 10.54 4.35 6.13
N PRO A 89 9.88 3.61 7.04
CA PRO A 89 10.52 2.56 7.84
C PRO A 89 10.75 1.29 7.00
N LEU A 90 11.93 1.16 6.39
CA LEU A 90 12.20 0.14 5.37
C LEU A 90 12.64 -1.22 5.94
N GLY A 91 13.30 -1.28 7.10
CA GLY A 91 13.86 -2.55 7.58
C GLY A 91 12.79 -3.50 8.12
N LYS A 92 11.95 -3.02 9.04
CA LYS A 92 10.88 -3.83 9.66
C LYS A 92 9.54 -3.11 9.77
N ALA A 93 9.40 -2.09 10.63
CA ALA A 93 8.10 -1.48 10.89
C ALA A 93 8.18 -0.01 11.31
N GLY A 94 7.16 0.78 10.99
CA GLY A 94 7.08 2.17 11.45
C GLY A 94 6.96 2.26 12.95
N ILE A 95 5.95 1.62 13.51
CA ILE A 95 5.80 1.47 14.95
C ILE A 95 5.83 -0.02 15.28
N PHE A 96 6.82 -0.43 16.05
CA PHE A 96 6.98 -1.80 16.51
C PHE A 96 6.81 -1.89 18.03
N LEU A 97 5.89 -2.73 18.47
CA LEU A 97 5.61 -2.96 19.87
C LEU A 97 5.85 -4.44 20.20
N SER A 98 6.85 -4.71 21.06
CA SER A 98 7.28 -6.05 21.45
C SER A 98 7.24 -6.20 22.95
N ASN A 99 6.68 -7.32 23.46
CA ASN A 99 6.59 -7.60 24.88
C ASN A 99 6.06 -6.40 25.72
N VAL A 100 4.98 -5.77 25.25
CA VAL A 100 4.40 -4.57 25.88
C VAL A 100 2.94 -4.75 26.31
N ARG A 101 2.49 -3.91 27.25
CA ARG A 101 1.07 -3.76 27.59
C ARG A 101 0.67 -2.30 27.76
N ASN A 102 -0.65 -2.03 27.72
CA ASN A 102 -1.24 -0.76 28.15
C ASN A 102 -0.85 0.48 27.31
N GLY A 103 -0.55 0.27 26.02
CA GLY A 103 -0.17 1.32 25.08
C GLY A 103 -1.34 1.84 24.25
N ARG A 104 -1.24 3.09 23.79
CA ARG A 104 -2.14 3.69 22.81
C ARG A 104 -1.35 4.27 21.64
N ILE A 105 -1.85 4.09 20.43
CA ILE A 105 -1.34 4.75 19.21
C ILE A 105 -2.50 5.52 18.61
N GLU A 106 -2.38 6.85 18.55
CA GLU A 106 -3.49 7.72 18.11
C GLU A 106 -3.08 8.94 17.29
N GLY A 107 -3.96 9.42 16.41
CA GLY A 107 -3.73 10.66 15.64
C GLY A 107 -2.48 10.64 14.73
N SER A 108 -1.88 9.48 14.51
CA SER A 108 -0.54 9.37 13.90
C SER A 108 -0.60 8.95 12.44
N ALA A 109 0.40 9.36 11.67
CA ALA A 109 0.59 8.93 10.29
C ALA A 109 1.82 8.02 10.15
N VAL A 110 1.66 6.86 9.52
CA VAL A 110 2.78 5.93 9.26
C VAL A 110 2.74 5.49 7.81
N PHE A 111 3.79 5.79 7.04
CA PHE A 111 3.73 5.53 5.61
C PHE A 111 5.06 5.24 4.92
N GLY A 112 4.95 4.63 3.74
CA GLY A 112 6.06 4.47 2.79
C GLY A 112 7.09 3.41 3.18
N GLY A 113 6.77 2.53 4.14
CA GLY A 113 7.70 1.52 4.66
C GLY A 113 7.22 0.08 4.50
N ARG A 114 7.95 -0.87 5.05
CA ARG A 114 7.62 -2.30 4.90
C ARG A 114 6.35 -2.69 5.67
N VAL A 115 6.31 -2.35 6.96
CA VAL A 115 5.13 -2.56 7.82
C VAL A 115 4.77 -1.24 8.47
N GLY A 116 3.49 -0.86 8.47
CA GLY A 116 3.01 0.33 9.17
C GLY A 116 3.16 0.17 10.68
N ILE A 117 2.30 -0.66 11.27
CA ILE A 117 2.31 -0.95 12.71
C ILE A 117 2.41 -2.45 12.92
N TYR A 118 3.30 -2.89 13.81
CA TYR A 118 3.44 -4.30 14.17
C TYR A 118 3.42 -4.50 15.69
N LEU A 119 2.46 -5.31 16.16
CA LEU A 119 2.35 -5.82 17.52
C LEU A 119 2.83 -7.28 17.56
N LEU A 120 3.98 -7.59 18.16
CA LEU A 120 4.50 -8.97 18.21
C LEU A 120 3.99 -9.74 19.44
N VAL A 121 4.37 -9.28 20.63
CA VAL A 121 3.92 -9.82 21.92
C VAL A 121 3.30 -8.67 22.71
N ALA A 122 2.11 -8.26 22.31
CA ALA A 122 1.49 -7.05 22.85
C ALA A 122 0.02 -7.28 23.22
N SER A 123 -0.39 -6.69 24.34
CA SER A 123 -1.75 -6.85 24.84
C SER A 123 -2.29 -5.58 25.48
N ASN A 124 -3.62 -5.42 25.44
CA ASN A 124 -4.29 -4.20 25.90
C ASN A 124 -3.74 -2.95 25.19
N ILE A 125 -3.46 -3.06 23.88
CA ILE A 125 -3.09 -1.93 23.03
C ILE A 125 -4.34 -1.40 22.33
N VAL A 126 -4.46 -0.09 22.25
CA VAL A 126 -5.49 0.60 21.45
C VAL A 126 -4.83 1.32 20.28
N ILE A 127 -5.28 1.04 19.06
CA ILE A 127 -4.84 1.71 17.84
C ILE A 127 -6.06 2.44 17.26
N THR A 128 -6.08 3.77 17.29
CA THR A 128 -7.25 4.53 16.84
C THR A 128 -6.93 5.89 16.22
N GLY A 129 -7.67 6.31 15.20
CA GLY A 129 -7.48 7.63 14.60
C GLY A 129 -6.13 7.79 13.88
N ASN A 130 -5.56 6.70 13.35
CA ASN A 130 -4.29 6.76 12.61
C ASN A 130 -4.51 6.64 11.11
N ALA A 131 -3.63 7.24 10.31
CA ALA A 131 -3.56 7.06 8.87
C ALA A 131 -2.30 6.25 8.51
N ILE A 132 -2.49 5.06 7.96
CA ILE A 132 -1.40 4.11 7.66
C ILE A 132 -1.46 3.79 6.18
N GLY A 133 -0.38 3.98 5.44
CA GLY A 133 -0.45 3.67 4.02
C GLY A 133 0.82 3.71 3.21
N TYR A 134 0.71 3.30 1.95
CA TYR A 134 1.87 3.11 1.07
C TYR A 134 2.92 2.15 1.65
N CYS A 135 2.45 1.09 2.33
CA CYS A 135 3.31 0.08 2.94
C CYS A 135 3.09 -1.30 2.32
N ASP A 136 4.04 -2.23 2.46
CA ASP A 136 3.79 -3.62 2.03
C ASP A 136 2.75 -4.29 2.93
N TYR A 137 2.80 -4.02 4.24
CA TYR A 137 1.81 -4.46 5.23
C TYR A 137 1.30 -3.26 6.05
N GLY A 138 -0.01 -3.16 6.26
CA GLY A 138 -0.60 -2.07 7.06
C GLY A 138 -0.42 -2.30 8.56
N ILE A 139 -1.32 -3.07 9.17
CA ILE A 139 -1.28 -3.42 10.60
C ILE A 139 -1.10 -4.94 10.75
N VAL A 140 -0.08 -5.36 11.50
CA VAL A 140 0.22 -6.77 11.76
C VAL A 140 0.12 -7.07 13.24
N LEU A 141 -0.61 -8.12 13.61
CA LEU A 141 -0.68 -8.68 14.96
C LEU A 141 -0.08 -10.09 14.91
N GLY A 142 1.01 -10.29 15.64
CA GLY A 142 1.71 -11.57 15.73
C GLY A 142 0.95 -12.59 16.59
N PRO A 143 1.38 -13.86 16.59
CA PRO A 143 0.65 -14.96 17.23
C PRO A 143 0.42 -14.81 18.74
N ALA A 144 1.27 -14.04 19.42
CA ALA A 144 1.18 -13.77 20.85
C ALA A 144 0.49 -12.43 21.18
N ALA A 145 0.02 -11.68 20.18
CA ALA A 145 -0.74 -10.46 20.39
C ALA A 145 -2.18 -10.79 20.81
N HIS A 146 -2.65 -10.22 21.92
CA HIS A 146 -3.97 -10.55 22.42
C HIS A 146 -4.71 -9.40 23.12
N GLY A 147 -6.04 -9.37 23.00
CA GLY A 147 -6.86 -8.40 23.71
C GLY A 147 -6.62 -6.95 23.26
N ASN A 148 -6.17 -6.74 22.04
CA ASN A 148 -5.96 -5.40 21.46
C ASN A 148 -7.25 -4.89 20.80
N THR A 149 -7.41 -3.56 20.71
CA THR A 149 -8.57 -2.92 20.08
C THR A 149 -8.13 -1.95 18.99
N ILE A 150 -8.56 -2.18 17.75
CA ILE A 150 -8.15 -1.44 16.56
C ILE A 150 -9.41 -0.89 15.88
N TYR A 151 -9.61 0.42 15.89
CA TYR A 151 -10.82 1.05 15.34
C TYR A 151 -10.58 2.51 14.95
N GLY A 152 -11.32 3.02 13.98
CA GLY A 152 -11.25 4.42 13.55
C GLY A 152 -9.95 4.79 12.85
N ASN A 153 -9.24 3.83 12.26
CA ASN A 153 -8.03 4.08 11.47
C ASN A 153 -8.34 4.09 9.96
N SER A 154 -7.46 4.68 9.18
CA SER A 154 -7.47 4.62 7.71
C SER A 154 -6.27 3.82 7.21
N ILE A 155 -6.52 2.69 6.57
CA ILE A 155 -5.50 1.86 5.93
C ILE A 155 -5.56 2.10 4.42
N ILE A 156 -4.49 2.66 3.86
CA ILE A 156 -4.48 3.30 2.54
C ILE A 156 -3.38 2.70 1.66
N LYS A 157 -3.75 2.04 0.56
CA LYS A 157 -2.81 1.54 -0.47
C LYS A 157 -1.67 0.72 0.12
N CYS A 158 -1.98 -0.15 1.08
CA CYS A 158 -1.05 -1.17 1.56
C CYS A 158 -1.18 -2.44 0.71
N GLY A 159 -0.08 -3.15 0.46
CA GLY A 159 -0.11 -4.42 -0.27
C GLY A 159 -0.97 -5.48 0.44
N PHE A 160 -0.74 -5.63 1.75
CA PHE A 160 -1.55 -6.44 2.65
C PHE A 160 -2.09 -5.55 3.80
N PRO A 161 -3.36 -5.09 3.75
CA PRO A 161 -3.86 -4.05 4.65
C PRO A 161 -3.81 -4.41 6.14
N ALA A 162 -4.13 -5.65 6.48
CA ALA A 162 -4.02 -6.13 7.85
C ALA A 162 -3.80 -7.64 7.91
N LYS A 163 -3.12 -8.08 8.99
CA LYS A 163 -2.93 -9.49 9.33
C LYS A 163 -3.06 -9.67 10.84
N ASP A 164 -3.90 -10.61 11.26
CA ASP A 164 -4.09 -10.94 12.68
C ASP A 164 -3.92 -12.43 12.91
N GLU A 165 -2.79 -12.80 13.52
CA GLU A 165 -2.49 -14.17 13.95
C GLU A 165 -2.76 -14.38 15.45
N GLY A 166 -3.19 -13.32 16.14
CA GLY A 166 -3.40 -13.30 17.57
C GLY A 166 -4.79 -13.76 17.99
N VAL A 167 -5.11 -13.60 19.27
CA VAL A 167 -6.39 -14.02 19.84
C VAL A 167 -7.08 -12.91 20.63
N ARG A 168 -8.42 -12.86 20.58
CA ARG A 168 -9.23 -11.86 21.29
C ARG A 168 -8.89 -10.41 20.92
N ASN A 169 -8.27 -10.18 19.77
CA ASN A 169 -8.14 -8.86 19.20
C ASN A 169 -9.49 -8.45 18.59
N ARG A 170 -9.81 -7.16 18.68
CA ARG A 170 -11.04 -6.58 18.12
C ARG A 170 -10.67 -5.53 17.08
N TRP A 171 -11.25 -5.64 15.89
CA TRP A 171 -11.06 -4.70 14.79
C TRP A 171 -12.19 -3.66 14.68
N HIS A 172 -12.98 -3.53 15.75
CA HIS A 172 -14.02 -2.53 15.90
C HIS A 172 -14.30 -2.27 17.39
N LEU A 173 -14.91 -1.13 17.69
CA LEU A 173 -15.39 -0.75 19.02
C LEU A 173 -16.67 0.08 18.89
N ASP A 174 -17.68 -0.22 19.72
CA ASP A 174 -18.93 0.54 19.80
C ASP A 174 -19.61 0.81 18.45
N GLY A 175 -19.66 -0.23 17.60
CA GLY A 175 -20.26 -0.15 16.27
C GLY A 175 -19.40 0.56 15.21
N ARG A 176 -18.14 0.86 15.50
CA ARG A 176 -17.23 1.56 14.59
C ARG A 176 -15.95 0.77 14.35
N GLY A 177 -15.65 0.49 13.08
CA GLY A 177 -14.46 -0.23 12.63
C GLY A 177 -13.43 0.70 12.00
N ASN A 178 -12.72 0.21 10.98
CA ASN A 178 -11.65 0.93 10.28
C ASN A 178 -12.03 1.17 8.81
N HIS A 179 -11.39 2.16 8.19
CA HIS A 179 -11.47 2.36 6.74
C HIS A 179 -10.36 1.58 6.04
N TRP A 180 -10.72 0.88 4.96
CA TRP A 180 -9.79 0.12 4.13
C TRP A 180 -9.90 0.59 2.68
N SER A 181 -8.81 1.06 2.08
CA SER A 181 -8.84 1.58 0.70
C SER A 181 -9.21 0.54 -0.36
N ASP A 182 -9.11 -0.74 -0.02
CA ASP A 182 -9.51 -1.90 -0.81
C ASP A 182 -10.92 -2.41 -0.44
N TYR A 183 -11.60 -1.83 0.57
CA TYR A 183 -12.97 -2.19 0.89
C TYR A 183 -13.91 -1.85 -0.27
N ARG A 184 -14.75 -2.81 -0.65
CA ARG A 184 -15.73 -2.69 -1.76
C ARG A 184 -17.15 -3.06 -1.34
N GLY A 185 -17.41 -3.14 -0.03
CA GLY A 185 -18.75 -3.40 0.49
C GLY A 185 -19.71 -2.24 0.23
N GLN A 186 -20.98 -2.47 0.51
CA GLN A 186 -22.06 -1.51 0.32
C GLN A 186 -22.51 -0.96 1.67
N ASP A 187 -22.98 0.27 1.66
CA ASP A 187 -23.65 0.94 2.77
C ASP A 187 -25.07 1.27 2.31
N ARG A 188 -26.01 0.34 2.58
CA ARG A 188 -27.38 0.43 2.07
C ARG A 188 -28.24 1.38 2.89
N ASP A 189 -28.02 1.44 4.20
CA ASP A 189 -28.75 2.32 5.10
C ASP A 189 -28.15 3.74 5.18
N LYS A 190 -26.97 3.94 4.57
CA LYS A 190 -26.26 5.23 4.40
C LYS A 190 -25.80 5.82 5.72
N ASP A 191 -25.45 4.98 6.68
CA ASP A 191 -24.94 5.42 7.98
C ASP A 191 -23.42 5.69 7.97
N GLY A 192 -22.75 5.43 6.85
CA GLY A 192 -21.31 5.59 6.67
C GLY A 192 -20.48 4.36 7.06
N ILE A 193 -21.13 3.27 7.45
CA ILE A 193 -20.55 1.98 7.80
C ILE A 193 -20.96 0.97 6.72
N GLY A 194 -20.03 0.11 6.33
CA GLY A 194 -20.30 -0.94 5.37
C GLY A 194 -21.08 -2.10 5.99
N ASP A 195 -22.11 -2.56 5.29
CA ASP A 195 -23.01 -3.65 5.70
C ASP A 195 -22.32 -5.03 5.72
N THR A 196 -21.22 -5.17 4.98
CA THR A 196 -20.46 -6.42 4.89
C THR A 196 -19.18 -6.31 5.71
N PRO A 197 -18.86 -7.27 6.58
CA PRO A 197 -17.58 -7.27 7.29
C PRO A 197 -16.37 -7.22 6.35
N TYR A 198 -15.28 -6.63 6.80
CA TYR A 198 -13.97 -6.85 6.16
C TYR A 198 -13.45 -8.23 6.58
N GLU A 199 -13.03 -9.06 5.62
CA GLU A 199 -12.80 -10.49 5.88
C GLU A 199 -11.36 -10.83 6.27
N LEU A 200 -10.35 -10.06 5.83
CA LEU A 200 -8.94 -10.33 6.16
C LEU A 200 -8.69 -10.29 7.67
N VAL A 201 -9.36 -9.35 8.32
CA VAL A 201 -9.43 -9.22 9.77
C VAL A 201 -10.87 -8.92 10.09
N ARG A 202 -11.47 -9.66 11.03
CA ARG A 202 -12.92 -9.65 11.33
C ARG A 202 -13.39 -8.30 11.88
N ASP A 203 -13.44 -7.28 11.02
CA ASP A 203 -13.99 -5.96 11.26
C ASP A 203 -15.44 -5.97 10.78
N LEU A 204 -16.37 -5.91 11.73
CA LEU A 204 -17.81 -5.98 11.48
C LEU A 204 -18.41 -4.61 11.10
N HIS A 205 -17.62 -3.53 11.19
CA HIS A 205 -18.10 -2.16 10.99
C HIS A 205 -17.14 -1.33 10.13
N PRO A 206 -16.74 -1.79 8.94
CA PRO A 206 -15.80 -1.08 8.09
C PRO A 206 -16.35 0.29 7.71
N LEU A 207 -15.52 1.31 7.72
CA LEU A 207 -15.93 2.68 7.41
C LEU A 207 -15.88 2.92 5.89
N MET A 208 -16.93 3.52 5.34
CA MET A 208 -17.04 3.82 3.90
C MET A 208 -16.13 4.96 3.44
N ALA A 209 -15.70 5.81 4.36
CA ALA A 209 -14.81 6.94 4.10
C ALA A 209 -13.68 6.96 5.14
N PRO A 210 -12.48 7.45 4.76
CA PRO A 210 -11.36 7.53 5.68
C PRO A 210 -11.67 8.53 6.81
N PRO A 211 -11.66 8.13 8.10
CA PRO A 211 -11.86 9.06 9.21
C PRO A 211 -10.66 9.99 9.42
N VAL A 212 -9.48 9.59 8.95
CA VAL A 212 -8.22 10.34 9.01
C VAL A 212 -7.47 10.17 7.69
N THR A 213 -6.84 11.21 7.16
CA THR A 213 -6.08 11.14 5.90
C THR A 213 -4.58 11.13 6.16
N LEU A 214 -3.83 10.57 5.20
CA LEU A 214 -2.38 10.73 5.20
C LEU A 214 -2.00 12.19 4.88
N PRO A 215 -0.78 12.62 5.27
CA PRO A 215 -0.20 13.88 4.82
C PRO A 215 -0.12 13.96 3.28
N ASP A 216 -0.22 15.16 2.71
CA ASP A 216 -0.18 15.37 1.25
C ASP A 216 1.14 14.92 0.61
N ASP A 217 2.24 14.96 1.37
CA ASP A 217 3.57 14.50 0.96
C ASP A 217 3.79 12.98 1.16
N ALA A 218 2.78 12.26 1.62
CA ALA A 218 2.89 10.82 1.83
C ALA A 218 2.93 10.05 0.50
N ALA A 219 3.98 9.25 0.34
CA ALA A 219 4.20 8.42 -0.83
C ALA A 219 4.86 7.08 -0.46
N ARG A 220 4.79 6.11 -1.35
CA ARG A 220 5.58 4.87 -1.26
C ARG A 220 7.05 5.21 -1.47
N LEU A 221 7.94 4.65 -0.66
CA LEU A 221 9.38 4.72 -0.91
C LEU A 221 9.84 3.41 -1.53
N ASP A 222 9.83 3.39 -2.86
CA ASP A 222 10.44 2.30 -3.63
C ASP A 222 11.95 2.52 -3.68
N THR A 223 12.64 2.21 -2.57
CA THR A 223 14.11 2.16 -2.56
C THR A 223 14.58 0.77 -2.93
N LEU A 224 15.17 0.66 -4.11
CA LEU A 224 16.00 -0.48 -4.47
C LEU A 224 17.40 -0.32 -3.83
N ASP A 225 17.82 -1.30 -3.04
CA ASP A 225 19.18 -1.38 -2.50
C ASP A 225 20.15 -1.96 -3.56
N LEU A 226 20.88 -1.06 -4.20
CA LEU A 226 21.81 -1.37 -5.28
C LEU A 226 23.09 -2.09 -4.84
N ALA A 227 23.41 -2.09 -3.54
CA ALA A 227 24.60 -2.78 -3.04
C ALA A 227 24.54 -4.31 -3.26
N ARG A 228 23.32 -4.87 -3.39
CA ARG A 228 23.08 -6.31 -3.62
C ARG A 228 23.02 -6.71 -5.10
N VAL A 229 23.06 -5.76 -6.03
CA VAL A 229 22.92 -6.02 -7.48
C VAL A 229 24.28 -6.14 -8.20
N HIS A 230 25.38 -6.11 -7.44
CA HIS A 230 26.76 -6.02 -7.96
C HIS A 230 27.21 -7.22 -8.83
N GLU A 231 26.46 -8.31 -8.90
CA GLU A 231 26.84 -9.48 -9.71
C GLU A 231 26.23 -9.52 -11.12
N ARG A 232 25.24 -8.67 -11.45
CA ARG A 232 24.53 -8.75 -12.75
C ARG A 232 24.50 -7.48 -13.58
N GLY A 233 24.93 -6.33 -13.03
CA GLY A 233 25.08 -5.07 -13.79
C GLY A 233 23.80 -4.49 -14.39
N ILE A 234 22.64 -5.08 -14.07
CA ILE A 234 21.31 -4.74 -14.62
C ILE A 234 20.36 -4.59 -13.44
N VAL A 235 19.68 -3.45 -13.41
CA VAL A 235 18.70 -3.09 -12.39
C VAL A 235 17.41 -2.67 -13.09
N ALA A 236 16.27 -3.28 -12.76
CA ALA A 236 14.95 -2.84 -13.21
C ALA A 236 14.28 -1.97 -12.12
N LEU A 237 13.79 -0.78 -12.48
CA LEU A 237 13.14 0.17 -11.57
C LEU A 237 11.80 0.66 -12.14
N ALA A 238 10.86 1.06 -11.27
CA ALA A 238 9.60 1.68 -11.67
C ALA A 238 9.79 3.20 -11.94
N PRO A 239 9.00 3.83 -12.82
CA PRO A 239 9.03 5.27 -13.04
C PRO A 239 8.87 6.06 -11.74
N GLY A 240 9.76 7.04 -11.50
CA GLY A 240 9.75 7.85 -10.27
C GLY A 240 10.45 7.23 -9.04
N SER A 241 11.02 6.03 -9.18
CA SER A 241 11.87 5.42 -8.14
C SER A 241 13.03 6.35 -7.75
N LEU A 242 13.27 6.49 -6.44
CA LEU A 242 14.38 7.28 -5.93
C LEU A 242 15.65 6.44 -5.83
N LEU A 243 16.69 6.88 -6.52
CA LEU A 243 18.01 6.28 -6.48
C LEU A 243 18.76 6.71 -5.21
N ARG A 244 19.15 5.73 -4.39
CA ARG A 244 19.97 5.94 -3.19
C ARG A 244 21.36 5.35 -3.38
N LEU A 245 22.39 6.14 -3.09
CA LEU A 245 23.78 5.67 -3.05
C LEU A 245 24.27 5.58 -1.60
N THR A 246 24.95 4.50 -1.27
CA THR A 246 25.61 4.29 0.02
C THR A 246 27.04 3.82 -0.20
N SER A 247 27.95 4.23 0.68
CA SER A 247 29.34 3.79 0.65
C SER A 247 29.82 3.54 2.08
N THR A 248 30.77 2.63 2.22
CA THR A 248 31.38 2.25 3.49
C THR A 248 32.89 2.38 3.36
N ASP A 249 33.53 2.97 4.37
CA ASP A 249 34.98 3.03 4.50
C ASP A 249 35.36 2.52 5.90
N VAL A 250 36.35 1.62 5.97
CA VAL A 250 36.78 0.99 7.23
C VAL A 250 37.65 1.94 8.07
N GLY A 251 38.23 2.97 7.44
CA GLY A 251 39.15 3.91 8.06
C GLY A 251 38.50 5.23 8.48
N VAL A 252 38.90 6.32 7.83
CA VAL A 252 38.54 7.70 8.20
C VAL A 252 37.09 8.07 7.85
N GLY A 253 36.37 7.19 7.19
CA GLY A 253 35.00 7.38 6.76
C GLY A 253 34.89 8.05 5.39
N VAL A 254 33.72 7.94 4.79
CA VAL A 254 33.41 8.51 3.48
C VAL A 254 33.14 10.02 3.63
N ALA A 255 33.80 10.84 2.80
CA ALA A 255 33.55 12.28 2.75
C ALA A 255 32.41 12.65 1.81
N ARG A 256 32.39 12.07 0.60
CA ARG A 256 31.34 12.32 -0.39
C ARG A 256 31.22 11.17 -1.37
N ILE A 257 30.04 11.01 -1.95
CA ILE A 257 29.80 10.17 -3.11
C ILE A 257 29.56 11.09 -4.30
N MET A 258 30.21 10.80 -5.41
CA MET A 258 30.04 11.47 -6.69
C MET A 258 29.30 10.52 -7.63
N TYR A 259 28.38 11.04 -8.42
CA TYR A 259 27.69 10.29 -9.46
C TYR A 259 27.49 11.14 -10.71
N ARG A 260 27.31 10.50 -11.86
CA ARG A 260 26.81 11.12 -13.07
C ARG A 260 25.88 10.16 -13.80
N LEU A 261 24.90 10.72 -14.49
CA LEU A 261 24.02 9.99 -15.38
C LEU A 261 24.50 10.18 -16.82
N ASP A 262 24.60 9.08 -17.54
CA ASP A 262 25.13 8.96 -18.89
C ASP A 262 26.51 9.64 -19.01
N ASP A 263 26.64 10.61 -19.91
CA ASP A 263 27.87 11.40 -20.10
C ASP A 263 27.77 12.81 -19.50
N GLY A 264 26.85 12.99 -18.55
CA GLY A 264 26.65 14.27 -17.86
C GLY A 264 27.77 14.64 -16.88
N GLU A 265 27.61 15.80 -16.26
CA GLU A 265 28.51 16.33 -15.24
C GLU A 265 28.50 15.48 -13.95
N TRP A 266 29.64 15.45 -13.26
CA TRP A 266 29.75 14.81 -11.95
C TRP A 266 29.05 15.63 -10.87
N LEU A 267 28.03 15.05 -10.27
CA LEU A 267 27.25 15.62 -9.18
C LEU A 267 27.64 14.99 -7.85
N THR A 268 27.59 15.77 -6.78
CA THR A 268 27.71 15.24 -5.42
C THR A 268 26.36 14.69 -4.98
N TYR A 269 26.33 13.42 -4.59
CA TYR A 269 25.15 12.80 -3.99
C TYR A 269 24.88 13.42 -2.62
N ARG A 270 23.67 13.94 -2.44
CA ARG A 270 23.22 14.60 -1.19
C ARG A 270 22.03 13.87 -0.60
N ASP A 271 21.03 13.64 -1.45
CA ASP A 271 19.77 12.99 -1.11
C ASP A 271 19.38 12.00 -2.22
N PRO A 272 18.52 11.01 -1.92
CA PRO A 272 17.93 10.17 -2.95
C PRO A 272 17.21 11.01 -4.01
N PHE A 273 17.35 10.66 -5.27
CA PHE A 273 16.84 11.46 -6.40
C PHE A 273 16.12 10.57 -7.43
N PRO A 274 15.08 11.08 -8.12
CA PRO A 274 14.38 10.29 -9.12
C PRO A 274 15.25 10.07 -10.36
N LEU A 275 15.09 8.92 -11.01
CA LEU A 275 15.69 8.71 -12.32
C LEU A 275 14.86 9.40 -13.43
N PRO A 276 15.51 9.85 -14.52
CA PRO A 276 14.79 10.36 -15.69
C PRO A 276 13.87 9.30 -16.29
N ASP A 277 12.71 9.70 -16.80
CA ASP A 277 11.70 8.80 -17.39
C ASP A 277 12.14 8.27 -18.76
N ARG A 278 13.08 7.32 -18.76
CA ARG A 278 13.62 6.68 -19.96
C ARG A 278 14.00 5.23 -19.70
N ALA A 279 13.78 4.37 -20.70
CA ALA A 279 13.94 2.92 -20.56
C ALA A 279 15.34 2.45 -20.13
N MET A 280 16.39 3.27 -20.30
CA MET A 280 17.73 2.95 -19.88
C MET A 280 18.48 4.20 -19.39
N VAL A 281 19.19 4.08 -18.27
CA VAL A 281 20.08 5.09 -17.71
C VAL A 281 21.41 4.43 -17.39
N ARG A 282 22.51 4.94 -17.96
CA ARG A 282 23.85 4.57 -17.49
C ARG A 282 24.18 5.48 -16.31
N MET A 283 24.65 4.91 -15.21
CA MET A 283 25.16 5.70 -14.09
C MET A 283 26.61 5.32 -13.84
N GLU A 284 27.42 6.35 -13.59
CA GLU A 284 28.74 6.17 -13.02
C GLU A 284 28.80 6.79 -11.64
N TYR A 285 29.50 6.14 -10.70
CA TYR A 285 29.63 6.64 -9.35
C TYR A 285 30.97 6.24 -8.71
N TYR A 286 31.44 7.07 -7.78
CA TYR A 286 32.58 6.76 -6.92
C TYR A 286 32.49 7.54 -5.60
N ALA A 287 33.08 7.00 -4.54
CA ALA A 287 33.27 7.65 -3.25
C ALA A 287 34.68 8.25 -3.10
N VAL A 288 34.76 9.28 -2.26
CA VAL A 288 36.00 9.88 -1.79
C VAL A 288 35.97 9.88 -0.26
N ASP A 289 37.05 9.45 0.38
CA ASP A 289 37.18 9.45 1.84
C ASP A 289 37.56 10.85 2.40
N ARG A 290 37.66 10.98 3.73
CA ARG A 290 38.03 12.26 4.38
C ARG A 290 39.47 12.71 4.17
N LEU A 291 40.35 11.86 3.65
CA LEU A 291 41.73 12.21 3.30
C LEU A 291 41.91 12.48 1.80
N GLY A 292 40.83 12.38 1.01
CA GLY A 292 40.85 12.62 -0.43
C GLY A 292 41.19 11.38 -1.26
N ASN A 293 41.29 10.19 -0.66
CA ASN A 293 41.45 8.95 -1.42
C ASN A 293 40.15 8.66 -2.16
N ARG A 294 40.27 8.40 -3.46
CA ARG A 294 39.15 8.20 -4.39
C ARG A 294 39.14 6.77 -4.91
N GLU A 295 37.97 6.12 -4.89
CA GLU A 295 37.81 4.82 -5.55
C GLU A 295 37.71 4.96 -7.08
N PRO A 296 38.07 3.92 -7.86
CA PRO A 296 37.81 3.88 -9.29
C PRO A 296 36.30 4.03 -9.59
N PRO A 297 35.90 4.78 -10.64
CA PRO A 297 34.51 4.87 -11.06
C PRO A 297 33.90 3.49 -11.34
N LYS A 298 32.76 3.23 -10.74
CA LYS A 298 31.92 2.07 -11.00
C LYS A 298 30.84 2.44 -11.99
N GLN A 299 30.45 1.48 -12.84
CA GLN A 299 29.37 1.62 -13.81
C GLN A 299 28.17 0.77 -13.40
N LEU A 300 26.98 1.33 -13.61
CA LEU A 300 25.70 0.63 -13.45
C LEU A 300 24.80 0.96 -14.64
N VAL A 301 24.19 -0.06 -15.24
CA VAL A 301 23.13 0.13 -16.23
C VAL A 301 21.80 -0.14 -15.56
N ILE A 302 20.92 0.85 -15.60
CA ILE A 302 19.58 0.81 -15.01
C ILE A 302 18.59 0.76 -16.17
N TYR A 303 17.71 -0.23 -16.16
CA TYR A 303 16.55 -0.32 -17.01
C TYR A 303 15.33 0.16 -16.22
N LEU A 304 14.55 1.04 -16.83
CA LEU A 304 13.23 1.40 -16.30
C LEU A 304 12.22 0.65 -17.18
N ASP A 305 11.40 -0.22 -16.59
CA ASP A 305 10.22 -0.63 -17.33
C ASP A 305 9.20 0.51 -17.24
N ILE A 306 8.97 1.12 -18.38
CA ILE A 306 8.05 2.24 -18.57
C ILE A 306 6.88 1.84 -19.48
N GLN A 307 6.86 0.58 -19.94
CA GLN A 307 5.82 0.08 -20.82
C GLN A 307 4.79 -0.68 -20.00
N PRO A 308 3.50 -0.38 -20.16
CA PRO A 308 2.48 -1.24 -19.59
C PRO A 308 2.40 -2.57 -20.35
N PRO A 309 1.89 -3.64 -19.71
CA PRO A 309 1.60 -4.90 -20.39
C PRO A 309 0.63 -4.73 -21.56
N VAL A 310 0.58 -5.72 -22.46
CA VAL A 310 -0.47 -5.80 -23.48
C VAL A 310 -1.30 -7.06 -23.28
N THR A 311 -2.58 -6.89 -22.96
CA THR A 311 -3.50 -8.02 -22.78
C THR A 311 -4.29 -8.33 -24.06
N ARG A 312 -4.49 -9.62 -24.32
CA ARG A 312 -5.41 -10.16 -25.35
C ARG A 312 -6.39 -11.17 -24.76
N ILE A 313 -7.53 -11.31 -25.42
CA ILE A 313 -8.52 -12.36 -25.13
C ILE A 313 -8.24 -13.62 -25.98
N VAL A 314 -8.41 -14.79 -25.39
CA VAL A 314 -8.34 -16.09 -26.06
C VAL A 314 -9.62 -16.86 -25.73
N ALA A 315 -10.44 -17.16 -26.73
CA ALA A 315 -11.63 -17.97 -26.57
C ALA A 315 -11.28 -19.45 -26.71
N GLY A 316 -11.69 -20.27 -25.75
CA GLY A 316 -11.66 -21.73 -25.82
C GLY A 316 -12.83 -22.28 -26.63
N ASP A 317 -12.96 -23.60 -26.67
CA ASP A 317 -14.07 -24.26 -27.37
C ASP A 317 -15.31 -24.41 -26.48
N PRO A 318 -16.54 -24.37 -27.06
CA PRO A 318 -16.82 -24.09 -28.47
C PRO A 318 -16.83 -22.57 -28.75
N HIS A 319 -16.23 -22.12 -29.85
CA HIS A 319 -16.37 -20.75 -30.32
C HIS A 319 -16.41 -20.70 -31.85
N TYR A 320 -16.84 -19.57 -32.41
CA TYR A 320 -16.83 -19.33 -33.85
C TYR A 320 -16.43 -17.89 -34.15
N LEU A 321 -15.33 -17.70 -34.89
CA LEU A 321 -14.94 -16.39 -35.41
C LEU A 321 -15.56 -16.21 -36.80
N ALA A 322 -16.53 -15.32 -36.92
CA ALA A 322 -17.19 -15.03 -38.17
C ALA A 322 -16.29 -14.22 -39.12
N PRO A 323 -16.50 -14.29 -40.46
CA PRO A 323 -15.70 -13.53 -41.43
C PRO A 323 -15.76 -12.01 -41.28
N ASP A 324 -16.79 -11.49 -40.60
CA ASP A 324 -16.94 -10.07 -40.26
C ASP A 324 -16.18 -9.66 -38.99
N GLY A 325 -15.43 -10.58 -38.38
CA GLY A 325 -14.62 -10.36 -37.18
C GLY A 325 -15.36 -10.57 -35.86
N ARG A 326 -16.63 -10.97 -35.87
CA ARG A 326 -17.38 -11.24 -34.62
C ARG A 326 -16.95 -12.56 -34.00
N LEU A 327 -16.58 -12.50 -32.72
CA LEU A 327 -16.34 -13.69 -31.91
C LEU A 327 -17.65 -14.16 -31.28
N TRP A 328 -18.16 -15.29 -31.77
CA TRP A 328 -19.33 -15.98 -31.25
C TRP A 328 -18.94 -17.02 -30.20
N ILE A 329 -19.68 -17.03 -29.09
CA ILE A 329 -19.45 -17.89 -27.94
C ILE A 329 -20.77 -18.49 -27.44
N THR A 330 -20.66 -19.51 -26.59
CA THR A 330 -21.77 -20.13 -25.85
C THR A 330 -21.59 -19.88 -24.35
N SER A 331 -22.58 -20.23 -23.54
CA SER A 331 -22.46 -20.26 -22.07
C SER A 331 -21.35 -21.19 -21.55
N ARG A 332 -20.81 -22.09 -22.39
CA ARG A 332 -19.75 -23.05 -22.02
C ARG A 332 -18.36 -22.62 -22.45
N THR A 333 -18.26 -21.59 -23.29
CA THR A 333 -16.99 -21.13 -23.86
C THR A 333 -16.16 -20.48 -22.76
N GLN A 334 -15.00 -21.07 -22.47
CA GLN A 334 -14.04 -20.52 -21.53
C GLN A 334 -13.27 -19.38 -22.20
N ILE A 335 -13.20 -18.23 -21.52
CA ILE A 335 -12.47 -17.04 -21.93
C ILE A 335 -11.21 -16.95 -21.08
N GLU A 336 -10.06 -16.97 -21.74
CA GLU A 336 -8.75 -16.77 -21.14
C GLU A 336 -8.25 -15.35 -21.47
N LEU A 337 -7.63 -14.69 -20.50
CA LEU A 337 -6.91 -13.43 -20.71
C LEU A 337 -5.41 -13.70 -20.64
N ARG A 338 -4.70 -13.34 -21.70
CA ARG A 338 -3.24 -13.47 -21.78
C ARG A 338 -2.62 -12.10 -21.90
N ALA A 339 -1.78 -11.73 -20.94
CA ALA A 339 -0.96 -10.53 -21.02
C ALA A 339 0.49 -10.94 -21.25
N ASP A 340 1.14 -10.27 -22.19
CA ASP A 340 2.57 -10.38 -22.40
C ASP A 340 3.23 -9.07 -21.95
N ASP A 341 4.30 -9.20 -21.18
CA ASP A 341 5.13 -8.10 -20.71
C ASP A 341 6.58 -8.57 -20.52
N ALA A 342 7.55 -7.69 -20.80
CA ALA A 342 8.97 -8.05 -20.74
C ALA A 342 9.51 -8.15 -19.31
N ALA A 343 8.94 -7.40 -18.36
CA ALA A 343 9.35 -7.38 -16.96
C ALA A 343 8.49 -8.29 -16.07
N GLY A 344 7.36 -8.77 -16.59
CA GLY A 344 6.53 -9.79 -15.99
C GLY A 344 5.27 -9.21 -15.37
N LEU A 345 4.26 -10.07 -15.23
CA LEU A 345 2.90 -9.66 -14.92
C LEU A 345 2.60 -9.76 -13.41
N ALA A 346 1.99 -8.72 -12.82
CA ALA A 346 1.44 -8.80 -11.47
C ALA A 346 0.00 -9.33 -11.49
N ASN A 347 -0.90 -8.61 -12.17
CA ASN A 347 -2.33 -8.91 -12.15
C ASN A 347 -3.02 -8.52 -13.46
N ILE A 348 -4.03 -9.28 -13.88
CA ILE A 348 -5.00 -8.87 -14.89
C ILE A 348 -6.35 -8.66 -14.20
N PHE A 349 -7.07 -7.61 -14.59
CA PHE A 349 -8.42 -7.32 -14.14
C PHE A 349 -9.38 -7.28 -15.32
N PHE A 350 -10.61 -7.74 -15.13
CA PHE A 350 -11.64 -7.71 -16.16
C PHE A 350 -13.03 -7.43 -15.58
N ARG A 351 -13.94 -6.96 -16.44
CA ARG A 351 -15.37 -6.87 -16.17
C ARG A 351 -16.21 -7.21 -17.39
N ILE A 352 -17.44 -7.64 -17.14
CA ILE A 352 -18.40 -8.06 -18.17
C ILE A 352 -19.59 -7.11 -18.16
N SER A 353 -19.92 -6.56 -19.32
CA SER A 353 -21.10 -5.74 -19.60
C SER A 353 -21.33 -4.60 -18.60
N GLY A 354 -20.24 -3.93 -18.20
CA GLY A 354 -20.30 -2.80 -17.26
C GLY A 354 -20.48 -3.17 -15.78
N GLY A 355 -20.38 -4.45 -15.42
CA GLY A 355 -20.33 -4.90 -14.03
C GLY A 355 -19.03 -4.55 -13.31
N ASP A 356 -18.80 -5.14 -12.14
CA ASP A 356 -17.62 -4.86 -11.33
C ASP A 356 -16.33 -5.43 -11.93
N TRP A 357 -15.22 -4.72 -11.69
CA TRP A 357 -13.87 -5.21 -11.98
C TRP A 357 -13.50 -6.36 -11.06
N ARG A 358 -12.97 -7.43 -11.62
CA ARG A 358 -12.56 -8.65 -10.92
C ARG A 358 -11.14 -9.03 -11.33
N PRO A 359 -10.31 -9.56 -10.40
CA PRO A 359 -9.04 -10.14 -10.78
C PRO A 359 -9.26 -11.38 -11.64
N TYR A 360 -8.44 -11.55 -12.66
CA TYR A 360 -8.38 -12.76 -13.47
C TYR A 360 -7.44 -13.77 -12.79
N THR A 361 -7.98 -14.89 -12.32
CA THR A 361 -7.21 -15.99 -11.73
C THR A 361 -7.22 -17.22 -12.61
N ASP A 362 -8.34 -17.46 -13.29
CA ASP A 362 -8.61 -18.63 -14.13
C ASP A 362 -9.53 -18.24 -15.30
N PRO A 363 -9.57 -19.04 -16.39
CA PRO A 363 -10.53 -18.85 -17.45
C PRO A 363 -11.99 -18.78 -16.95
N PHE A 364 -12.81 -17.95 -17.59
CA PHE A 364 -14.17 -17.68 -17.16
C PHE A 364 -15.19 -17.80 -18.31
N THR A 365 -16.47 -18.00 -17.99
CA THR A 365 -17.58 -17.97 -18.97
C THR A 365 -18.34 -16.64 -18.91
N VAL A 366 -19.08 -16.31 -19.97
CA VAL A 366 -19.86 -15.07 -20.05
C VAL A 366 -21.33 -15.32 -19.65
N PRO A 367 -21.76 -14.87 -18.45
CA PRO A 367 -23.14 -15.03 -18.01
C PRO A 367 -24.07 -14.01 -18.67
N GLY A 368 -25.37 -14.29 -18.63
CA GLY A 368 -26.40 -13.39 -19.14
C GLY A 368 -27.12 -13.89 -20.40
N PRO A 369 -28.00 -13.05 -20.99
CA PRO A 369 -28.86 -13.41 -22.11
C PRO A 369 -28.10 -13.56 -23.43
N GLN A 370 -28.79 -14.01 -24.48
CA GLN A 370 -28.26 -14.04 -25.85
C GLN A 370 -27.86 -12.63 -26.33
N GLY A 371 -26.89 -12.56 -27.25
CA GLY A 371 -26.50 -11.31 -27.92
C GLY A 371 -25.15 -10.74 -27.47
N PRO A 372 -24.90 -9.45 -27.71
CA PRO A 372 -23.57 -8.86 -27.52
C PRO A 372 -23.27 -8.56 -26.05
N HIS A 373 -22.08 -8.97 -25.61
CA HIS A 373 -21.51 -8.66 -24.30
C HIS A 373 -20.20 -7.89 -24.45
N LYS A 374 -20.10 -6.74 -23.79
CA LYS A 374 -18.85 -5.96 -23.74
C LYS A 374 -17.92 -6.55 -22.68
N LEU A 375 -16.70 -6.89 -23.04
CA LEU A 375 -15.63 -7.28 -22.12
C LEU A 375 -14.62 -6.15 -22.04
N GLU A 376 -14.30 -5.73 -20.82
CA GLU A 376 -13.28 -4.72 -20.56
C GLU A 376 -12.22 -5.33 -19.66
N TYR A 377 -10.94 -5.13 -19.97
CA TYR A 377 -9.82 -5.71 -19.22
C TYR A 377 -8.61 -4.78 -19.22
N TYR A 378 -7.77 -4.90 -18.19
CA TYR A 378 -6.44 -4.29 -18.15
C TYR A 378 -5.50 -5.11 -17.26
N ALA A 379 -4.22 -5.09 -17.55
CA ALA A 379 -3.12 -5.66 -16.79
C ALA A 379 -2.29 -4.60 -16.05
N ILE A 380 -1.60 -5.07 -15.01
CA ILE A 380 -0.56 -4.35 -14.28
C ILE A 380 0.66 -5.28 -14.24
N ASP A 381 1.85 -4.76 -14.57
CA ASP A 381 3.10 -5.49 -14.46
C ASP A 381 3.60 -5.58 -13.00
N LEU A 382 4.70 -6.31 -12.78
CA LEU A 382 5.36 -6.43 -11.46
C LEU A 382 5.94 -5.11 -10.92
N TYR A 383 5.98 -4.06 -11.74
CA TYR A 383 6.58 -2.75 -11.45
C TYR A 383 5.53 -1.63 -11.33
N GLY A 384 4.24 -1.98 -11.42
CA GLY A 384 3.11 -1.06 -11.24
C GLY A 384 2.66 -0.33 -12.51
N ASN A 385 3.24 -0.59 -13.68
CA ASN A 385 2.77 -0.03 -14.93
C ASN A 385 1.45 -0.68 -15.32
N ARG A 386 0.43 0.15 -15.54
CA ARG A 386 -0.93 -0.28 -15.84
C ARG A 386 -1.30 0.07 -17.28
N GLU A 387 -1.81 -0.89 -18.02
CA GLU A 387 -2.30 -0.63 -19.38
C GLU A 387 -3.60 0.19 -19.41
N GLY A 388 -3.86 0.82 -20.55
CA GLY A 388 -5.17 1.40 -20.83
C GLY A 388 -6.25 0.31 -20.84
N VAL A 389 -7.49 0.65 -20.47
CA VAL A 389 -8.59 -0.32 -20.50
C VAL A 389 -8.84 -0.77 -21.93
N GLN A 390 -8.59 -2.05 -22.19
CA GLN A 390 -8.94 -2.72 -23.43
C GLN A 390 -10.44 -3.05 -23.42
N THR A 391 -11.07 -2.99 -24.59
CA THR A 391 -12.50 -3.28 -24.75
C THR A 391 -12.72 -4.16 -25.98
N THR A 392 -13.51 -5.22 -25.82
CA THR A 392 -13.97 -6.07 -26.94
C THR A 392 -15.45 -6.44 -26.78
N ILE A 393 -16.09 -6.87 -27.86
CA ILE A 393 -17.48 -7.37 -27.85
C ILE A 393 -17.49 -8.84 -28.26
N VAL A 394 -18.08 -9.69 -27.44
CA VAL A 394 -18.35 -11.11 -27.75
C VAL A 394 -19.85 -11.32 -27.96
N TRP A 395 -20.23 -12.20 -28.87
CA TRP A 395 -21.62 -12.46 -29.22
C TRP A 395 -22.04 -13.84 -28.71
N LYS A 396 -22.98 -13.87 -27.77
CA LYS A 396 -23.45 -15.11 -27.16
C LYS A 396 -24.61 -15.70 -27.96
N ASP A 397 -24.47 -16.98 -28.33
CA ASP A 397 -25.51 -17.79 -28.96
C ASP A 397 -25.56 -19.22 -28.40
N ASP A 398 -26.54 -19.48 -27.53
CA ASP A 398 -26.89 -20.82 -27.02
C ASP A 398 -28.07 -21.48 -27.79
N ALA A 399 -28.59 -20.87 -28.86
CA ALA A 399 -29.79 -21.36 -29.54
C ALA A 399 -29.47 -22.54 -30.46
N ALA A 400 -30.25 -23.60 -30.35
CA ALA A 400 -30.17 -24.70 -31.31
C ALA A 400 -30.83 -24.29 -32.63
N PRO A 401 -30.28 -24.70 -33.79
CA PRO A 401 -30.95 -24.51 -35.06
C PRO A 401 -32.25 -25.33 -35.13
N ALA A 402 -33.27 -24.84 -35.83
CA ALA A 402 -34.49 -25.56 -36.15
C ALA A 402 -34.50 -25.95 -37.63
N THR A 403 -35.04 -27.12 -37.97
CA THR A 403 -35.21 -27.57 -39.35
C THR A 403 -36.67 -27.91 -39.59
N GLU A 404 -37.26 -27.30 -40.62
CA GLU A 404 -38.62 -27.58 -41.07
C GLU A 404 -38.59 -28.20 -42.47
N PRO A 405 -39.30 -29.31 -42.73
CA PRO A 405 -39.39 -29.88 -44.06
C PRO A 405 -40.32 -29.04 -44.94
N THR A 406 -39.87 -28.67 -46.13
CA THR A 406 -40.70 -28.07 -47.18
C THR A 406 -41.02 -29.10 -48.26
N ALA A 407 -42.30 -29.25 -48.60
CA ALA A 407 -42.72 -30.09 -49.72
C ALA A 407 -42.41 -29.38 -51.05
N GLY A 408 -41.33 -29.80 -51.72
CA GLY A 408 -41.01 -29.40 -53.09
C GLY A 408 -41.84 -30.17 -54.09
N GLY A 409 -43.10 -29.77 -54.33
CA GLY A 409 -43.88 -30.25 -55.47
C GLY A 409 -43.48 -29.49 -56.74
N LEU A 410 -43.05 -30.20 -57.79
CA LEU A 410 -43.02 -29.65 -59.15
C LEU A 410 -44.48 -29.38 -59.58
N PRO A 411 -44.79 -28.22 -60.20
CA PRO A 411 -46.14 -27.94 -60.68
C PRO A 411 -46.56 -28.96 -61.75
N PRO A 412 -47.87 -29.31 -61.81
CA PRO A 412 -48.41 -30.34 -62.70
C PRO A 412 -48.28 -30.02 -64.19
#